data_AF-A0A7S0C2W1-F1
#
_entry.id   AF-A0A7S0C2W1-F1
#
_cell.length_a   1.000
_cell.length_b   1.000
_cell.length_c   1.000
_cell.angle_alpha   90.00
_cell.angle_beta   90.00
_cell.angle_gamma   90.00
#
_symmetry.space_group_name_H-M   'P 1'
#
loop_
_entity.id
_entity.type
_entity.pdbx_description
1 polymer ?
#
loop_
_entity_poly.entity_id
_entity_poly.type
_entity_poly.pdbx_seq_one_letter_code
_entity_poly.pdbx_strand_id
1 'polypeptide(L)'
;GLLWAPKSGSAGRIGKRAAELIGAGEADAEVFSLCAAMLGYDTDEETHDRWNQYRSTLPWESLRTHPLHWTPAQLEESPVYTADAEMRLLGLGGMADALAEAVASERPSAYTAREAVACCLSRVIRTPRSQRICAAPFLELINHSRANANCSFREGMNGSITAVATRELCDGEDILVDYGDDKAGFAKSPEILFAGYGIY
;
A
#
# COMPACT_ATOMS: atom_id res chain seq x y z
N GLY A 1 -16.62 1.92 4.81
CA GLY A 1 -15.98 2.09 6.14
C GLY A 1 -14.51 1.72 6.03
N LEU A 2 -13.64 2.32 6.84
CA LEU A 2 -12.20 2.05 6.81
C LEU A 2 -11.89 0.59 7.21
N LEU A 3 -10.86 0.03 6.58
CA LEU A 3 -10.36 -1.32 6.83
C LEU A 3 -8.94 -1.20 7.41
N TRP A 4 -8.86 -1.26 8.73
CA TRP A 4 -7.61 -1.11 9.47
C TRP A 4 -6.74 -2.36 9.38
N ALA A 5 -5.42 -2.18 9.47
CA ALA A 5 -4.48 -3.27 9.64
C ALA A 5 -4.89 -4.16 10.83
N PRO A 6 -5.13 -5.47 10.62
CA PRO A 6 -5.45 -6.37 11.72
C PRO A 6 -4.28 -6.49 12.70
N LYS A 7 -4.53 -6.26 13.98
CA LYS A 7 -3.53 -6.44 15.05
C LYS A 7 -3.57 -7.83 15.69
N SER A 8 -4.63 -8.58 15.44
CA SER A 8 -4.88 -9.90 16.02
C SER A 8 -5.36 -10.88 14.94
N GLY A 9 -5.60 -12.14 15.34
CA GLY A 9 -6.01 -13.20 14.43
C GLY A 9 -4.93 -13.61 13.41
N SER A 10 -5.34 -14.23 12.31
CA SER A 10 -4.41 -14.82 11.34
C SER A 10 -3.56 -13.77 10.64
N ALA A 11 -4.18 -12.75 10.03
CA ALA A 11 -3.48 -11.64 9.40
C ALA A 11 -2.48 -10.94 10.35
N GLY A 12 -2.88 -10.65 11.59
CA GLY A 12 -1.99 -10.02 12.58
C GLY A 12 -0.77 -10.87 12.94
N ARG A 13 -0.95 -12.19 13.10
CA ARG A 13 0.17 -13.12 13.37
C ARG A 13 1.10 -13.25 12.18
N ILE A 14 0.56 -13.36 10.96
CA ILE A 14 1.33 -13.39 9.72
C ILE A 14 2.13 -12.09 9.59
N GLY A 15 1.49 -10.94 9.84
CA GLY A 15 2.15 -9.64 9.75
C GLY A 15 3.34 -9.50 10.68
N LYS A 16 3.17 -9.88 11.94
CA LYS A 16 4.26 -9.91 12.93
C LYS A 16 5.38 -10.85 12.50
N ARG A 17 5.04 -12.06 12.05
CA ARG A 17 6.02 -13.07 11.64
C ARG A 17 6.83 -12.62 10.43
N ALA A 18 6.19 -12.05 9.41
CA ALA A 18 6.86 -11.53 8.22
C ALA A 18 7.83 -10.40 8.58
N ALA A 19 7.43 -9.48 9.47
CA ALA A 19 8.31 -8.42 9.95
C ALA A 19 9.55 -8.99 10.68
N GLU A 20 9.37 -10.00 11.54
CA GLU A 20 10.48 -10.67 12.26
C GLU A 20 11.50 -11.31 11.30
N LEU A 21 11.04 -11.91 10.19
CA LEU A 21 11.92 -12.59 9.22
C LEU A 21 12.92 -11.64 8.56
N ILE A 22 12.57 -10.37 8.40
CA ILE A 22 13.45 -9.35 7.78
C ILE A 22 13.98 -8.32 8.78
N GLY A 23 13.78 -8.55 10.09
CA GLY A 23 14.21 -7.63 11.15
C GLY A 23 13.53 -6.26 11.09
N ALA A 24 12.30 -6.18 10.56
CA ALA A 24 11.55 -4.94 10.41
C ALA A 24 10.77 -4.57 11.68
N GLY A 25 10.42 -3.28 11.80
CA GLY A 25 9.76 -2.72 12.99
C GLY A 25 8.24 -2.90 13.01
N GLU A 26 7.60 -2.39 14.06
CA GLU A 26 6.14 -2.48 14.25
C GLU A 26 5.34 -1.81 13.10
N ALA A 27 5.85 -0.71 12.55
CA ALA A 27 5.23 -0.02 11.43
C ALA A 27 5.18 -0.88 10.15
N ASP A 28 6.17 -1.74 9.95
CA ASP A 28 6.22 -2.65 8.80
C ASP A 28 5.35 -3.89 9.07
N ALA A 29 5.22 -4.32 10.33
CA ALA A 29 4.27 -5.36 10.73
C ALA A 29 2.81 -4.97 10.42
N GLU A 30 2.42 -3.70 10.59
CA GLU A 30 1.08 -3.25 10.15
C GLU A 30 0.90 -3.40 8.63
N VAL A 31 1.93 -3.12 7.82
CA VAL A 31 1.88 -3.27 6.36
C VAL A 31 1.70 -4.74 5.99
N PHE A 32 2.47 -5.64 6.61
CA PHE A 32 2.34 -7.06 6.37
C PHE A 32 0.98 -7.62 6.80
N SER A 33 0.41 -7.13 7.91
CA SER A 33 -0.95 -7.51 8.32
C SER A 33 -2.00 -7.09 7.30
N LEU A 34 -1.86 -5.89 6.69
CA LEU A 34 -2.74 -5.47 5.59
C LEU A 34 -2.55 -6.35 4.35
N CYS A 35 -1.30 -6.69 3.99
CA CYS A 35 -1.04 -7.59 2.87
C CYS A 35 -1.71 -8.95 3.10
N ALA A 36 -1.59 -9.51 4.30
CA ALA A 36 -2.20 -10.78 4.67
C ALA A 36 -3.74 -10.72 4.59
N ALA A 37 -4.35 -9.61 5.02
CA ALA A 37 -5.80 -9.38 4.85
C ALA A 37 -6.18 -9.22 3.37
N MET A 38 -5.38 -8.53 2.55
CA MET A 38 -5.61 -8.46 1.09
C MET A 38 -5.50 -9.83 0.40
N LEU A 39 -4.82 -10.79 1.02
CA LEU A 39 -4.72 -12.17 0.54
C LEU A 39 -5.83 -13.08 1.09
N GLY A 40 -6.72 -12.59 1.95
CA GLY A 40 -7.80 -13.40 2.52
C GLY A 40 -7.44 -14.18 3.77
N TYR A 41 -6.29 -13.92 4.40
CA TYR A 41 -5.92 -14.52 5.69
C TYR A 41 -6.60 -13.80 6.86
N ASP A 42 -7.89 -13.55 6.70
CA ASP A 42 -8.66 -12.61 7.51
C ASP A 42 -8.90 -13.10 8.94
N THR A 43 -9.39 -12.15 9.74
CA THR A 43 -9.95 -12.38 11.07
C THR A 43 -11.40 -12.86 10.95
N ASP A 44 -12.14 -12.89 12.06
CA ASP A 44 -13.52 -13.37 12.19
C ASP A 44 -14.48 -13.14 11.00
N GLU A 45 -15.57 -13.92 10.96
CA GLU A 45 -16.53 -13.97 9.85
C GLU A 45 -17.04 -12.58 9.39
N GLU A 46 -17.27 -11.65 10.33
CA GLU A 46 -17.72 -10.28 10.02
C GLU A 46 -16.67 -9.45 9.26
N THR A 47 -15.40 -9.54 9.67
CA THR A 47 -14.32 -8.82 9.00
C THR A 47 -13.96 -9.45 7.66
N HIS A 48 -14.11 -10.76 7.52
CA HIS A 48 -13.90 -11.50 6.28
C HIS A 48 -14.77 -10.98 5.13
N ASP A 49 -16.08 -10.79 5.35
CA ASP A 49 -17.01 -10.31 4.32
C ASP A 49 -16.66 -8.90 3.80
N ARG A 50 -16.30 -8.01 4.72
CA ARG A 50 -15.90 -6.63 4.37
C ARG A 50 -14.62 -6.59 3.54
N TRP A 51 -13.64 -7.42 3.91
CA TRP A 51 -12.41 -7.54 3.15
C TRP A 51 -12.63 -8.24 1.80
N ASN A 52 -13.48 -9.27 1.72
CA ASN A 52 -13.90 -9.90 0.47
C ASN A 52 -14.52 -8.89 -0.50
N GLN A 53 -15.46 -8.08 -0.01
CA GLN A 53 -16.09 -7.05 -0.82
C GLN A 53 -15.06 -6.06 -1.35
N TYR A 54 -14.15 -5.58 -0.50
CA TYR A 54 -13.08 -4.69 -0.92
C TYR A 54 -12.12 -5.33 -1.93
N ARG A 55 -11.66 -6.56 -1.70
CA ARG A 55 -10.76 -7.29 -2.62
C ARG A 55 -11.35 -7.46 -4.02
N SER A 56 -12.67 -7.62 -4.12
CA SER A 56 -13.36 -7.71 -5.42
C SER A 56 -13.30 -6.42 -6.24
N THR A 57 -12.97 -5.29 -5.61
CA THR A 57 -12.86 -3.98 -6.26
C THR A 57 -11.42 -3.59 -6.61
N LEU A 58 -10.43 -4.37 -6.17
CA LEU A 58 -9.03 -4.09 -6.42
C LEU A 58 -8.67 -4.39 -7.87
N PRO A 59 -7.90 -3.51 -8.55
CA PRO A 59 -7.52 -3.73 -9.94
C PRO A 59 -6.29 -4.63 -10.00
N TRP A 60 -6.46 -5.91 -9.66
CA TRP A 60 -5.38 -6.90 -9.64
C TRP A 60 -4.59 -6.94 -10.96
N GLU A 61 -5.27 -6.75 -12.09
CA GLU A 61 -4.61 -6.72 -13.40
C GLU A 61 -3.68 -5.52 -13.57
N SER A 62 -4.04 -4.32 -13.08
CA SER A 62 -3.16 -3.15 -13.17
C SER A 62 -1.99 -3.23 -12.19
N LEU A 63 -2.05 -4.06 -11.16
CA LEU A 63 -0.91 -4.29 -10.29
C LEU A 63 0.20 -5.10 -10.98
N ARG A 64 -0.12 -5.82 -12.06
CA ARG A 64 0.87 -6.56 -12.85
C ARG A 64 1.80 -5.65 -13.64
N THR A 65 1.41 -4.40 -13.86
CA THR A 65 2.26 -3.39 -14.48
C THR A 65 3.12 -2.65 -13.45
N HIS A 66 3.03 -2.99 -12.17
CA HIS A 66 3.89 -2.41 -11.14
C HIS A 66 5.35 -2.86 -11.33
N PRO A 67 6.36 -1.99 -11.09
CA PRO A 67 7.77 -2.33 -11.32
C PRO A 67 8.29 -3.55 -10.55
N LEU A 68 7.62 -3.92 -9.45
CA LEU A 68 7.90 -5.15 -8.69
C LEU A 68 7.72 -6.45 -9.51
N HIS A 69 7.00 -6.38 -10.63
CA HIS A 69 6.78 -7.49 -11.57
C HIS A 69 7.58 -7.36 -12.87
N TRP A 70 8.34 -6.28 -13.04
CA TRP A 70 9.11 -6.05 -14.27
C TRP A 70 10.35 -6.94 -14.31
N THR A 71 10.72 -7.31 -15.54
CA THR A 71 11.99 -7.96 -15.81
C THR A 71 13.14 -6.95 -15.70
N PRO A 72 14.40 -7.41 -15.51
CA PRO A 72 15.55 -6.50 -15.51
C PRO A 72 15.62 -5.60 -16.75
N ALA A 73 15.33 -6.14 -17.93
CA ALA A 73 15.32 -5.35 -19.18
C ALA A 73 14.27 -4.23 -19.16
N GLN A 74 13.05 -4.50 -18.66
CA GLN A 74 12.01 -3.47 -18.54
C GLN A 74 12.37 -2.39 -17.51
N LEU A 75 13.07 -2.77 -16.43
CA LEU A 75 13.56 -1.82 -15.44
C LEU A 75 14.62 -0.90 -16.04
N GLU A 76 15.58 -1.45 -16.79
CA GLU A 76 16.65 -0.69 -17.47
C GLU A 76 16.12 0.33 -18.50
N GLU A 77 14.95 0.09 -19.07
CA GLU A 77 14.29 1.02 -20.00
C GLU A 77 13.65 2.22 -19.28
N SER A 78 13.46 2.16 -17.97
CA SER A 78 12.80 3.22 -17.20
C SER A 78 13.76 4.38 -16.88
N PRO A 79 13.40 5.63 -17.20
CA PRO A 79 14.25 6.79 -16.92
C PRO A 79 14.41 7.08 -15.42
N VAL A 80 13.55 6.52 -14.58
CA VAL A 80 13.58 6.66 -13.11
C VAL A 80 14.19 5.44 -12.41
N TYR A 81 14.65 4.42 -13.16
CA TYR A 81 15.34 3.28 -12.59
C TYR A 81 16.81 3.62 -12.29
N THR A 82 17.03 4.03 -11.05
CA THR A 82 18.34 4.32 -10.48
C THR A 82 18.76 3.22 -9.49
N ALA A 83 20.00 3.26 -8.99
CA ALA A 83 20.44 2.37 -7.92
C ALA A 83 19.54 2.46 -6.67
N ASP A 84 19.00 3.64 -6.36
CA ASP A 84 18.07 3.82 -5.24
C ASP A 84 16.72 3.16 -5.52
N ALA A 85 16.22 3.24 -6.77
CA ALA A 85 15.02 2.54 -7.19
C ALA A 85 15.21 1.01 -7.14
N GLU A 86 16.36 0.51 -7.61
CA GLU A 86 16.73 -0.90 -7.53
C GLU A 86 16.76 -1.40 -6.09
N MET A 87 17.47 -0.70 -5.20
CA MET A 87 17.54 -1.06 -3.78
C MET A 87 16.16 -1.08 -3.11
N ARG A 88 15.27 -0.15 -3.49
CA ARG A 88 13.89 -0.14 -3.01
C ARG A 88 13.12 -1.35 -3.53
N LEU A 89 13.18 -1.65 -4.82
CA LEU A 89 12.51 -2.81 -5.40
C LEU A 89 13.01 -4.13 -4.83
N LEU A 90 14.31 -4.25 -4.56
CA LEU A 90 14.90 -5.39 -3.85
C LEU A 90 14.32 -5.52 -2.44
N GLY A 91 14.22 -4.41 -1.69
CA GLY A 91 13.59 -4.38 -0.38
C GLY A 91 12.12 -4.83 -0.42
N LEU A 92 11.35 -4.36 -1.41
CA LEU A 92 9.96 -4.74 -1.60
C LEU A 92 9.80 -6.21 -2.04
N GLY A 93 10.74 -6.73 -2.84
CA GLY A 93 10.84 -8.15 -3.16
C GLY A 93 11.07 -8.99 -1.91
N GLY A 94 11.99 -8.57 -1.04
CA GLY A 94 12.23 -9.21 0.25
C GLY A 94 11.01 -9.18 1.18
N MET A 95 10.21 -8.11 1.15
CA MET A 95 8.93 -8.08 1.86
C MET A 95 7.96 -9.15 1.30
N ALA A 96 7.82 -9.25 -0.02
CA ALA A 96 6.94 -10.26 -0.62
C ALA A 96 7.39 -11.70 -0.28
N ASP A 97 8.69 -11.96 -0.29
CA ASP A 97 9.25 -13.26 0.08
C ASP A 97 8.99 -13.59 1.56
N ALA A 98 9.18 -12.61 2.45
CA ALA A 98 8.89 -12.76 3.88
C ALA A 98 7.40 -13.00 4.17
N LEU A 99 6.51 -12.32 3.43
CA LEU A 99 5.06 -12.54 3.50
C LEU A 99 4.70 -13.96 3.04
N ALA A 100 5.26 -14.42 1.92
CA ALA A 100 5.03 -15.76 1.40
C ALA A 100 5.52 -16.84 2.37
N GLU A 101 6.67 -16.63 3.02
CA GLU A 101 7.23 -17.54 4.02
C GLU A 101 6.39 -17.56 5.31
N ALA A 102 5.90 -16.40 5.77
CA ALA A 102 5.12 -16.29 6.99
C ALA A 102 3.78 -17.06 6.93
N VAL A 103 3.25 -17.31 5.72
CA VAL A 103 2.06 -18.14 5.52
C VAL A 103 2.45 -19.62 5.43
N ALA A 104 2.52 -20.30 6.57
CA ALA A 104 3.05 -21.65 6.65
C ALA A 104 2.23 -22.74 5.93
N SER A 105 0.89 -22.63 5.88
CA SER A 105 0.00 -23.73 5.46
C SER A 105 -0.38 -23.73 3.98
N GLU A 106 -0.47 -22.55 3.37
CA GLU A 106 -1.00 -22.37 2.01
C GLU A 106 -0.08 -21.56 1.09
N ARG A 107 1.10 -21.13 1.61
CA ARG A 107 2.14 -20.32 0.96
C ARG A 107 1.65 -19.67 -0.33
N PRO A 108 1.15 -18.41 -0.29
CA PRO A 108 0.77 -17.74 -1.52
C PRO A 108 1.96 -17.78 -2.47
N SER A 109 1.70 -17.90 -3.77
CA SER A 109 2.78 -17.84 -4.74
C SER A 109 3.58 -16.54 -4.53
N ALA A 110 4.89 -16.56 -4.76
CA ALA A 110 5.71 -15.34 -4.67
C ALA A 110 5.13 -14.21 -5.52
N TYR A 111 4.48 -14.55 -6.64
CA TYR A 111 3.73 -13.63 -7.48
C TYR A 111 2.56 -12.97 -6.74
N THR A 112 1.71 -13.77 -6.11
CA THR A 112 0.55 -13.30 -5.32
C THR A 112 0.98 -12.46 -4.11
N ALA A 113 2.08 -12.82 -3.45
CA ALA A 113 2.63 -12.02 -2.37
C ALA A 113 3.11 -10.64 -2.86
N ARG A 114 3.73 -10.57 -4.04
CA ARG A 114 4.11 -9.30 -4.68
C ARG A 114 2.90 -8.45 -5.04
N GLU A 115 1.82 -9.05 -5.55
CA GLU A 115 0.57 -8.33 -5.84
C GLU A 115 0.01 -7.67 -4.57
N ALA A 116 -0.01 -8.40 -3.44
CA ALA A 116 -0.48 -7.85 -2.16
C ALA A 116 0.41 -6.71 -1.65
N VAL A 117 1.74 -6.84 -1.77
CA VAL A 117 2.70 -5.78 -1.40
C VAL A 117 2.50 -4.54 -2.28
N ALA A 118 2.45 -4.72 -3.61
CA ALA A 118 2.21 -3.63 -4.56
C ALA A 118 0.86 -2.95 -4.31
N CYS A 119 -0.19 -3.73 -4.03
CA CYS A 119 -1.50 -3.19 -3.68
C CYS A 119 -1.45 -2.37 -2.39
N CYS A 120 -0.80 -2.90 -1.35
CA CYS A 120 -0.69 -2.19 -0.08
C CYS A 120 0.03 -0.86 -0.25
N LEU A 121 1.20 -0.86 -0.89
CA LEU A 121 2.02 0.34 -1.03
C LEU A 121 1.33 1.44 -1.85
N SER A 122 0.62 1.03 -2.90
CA SER A 122 0.00 1.97 -3.84
C SER A 122 -1.33 2.56 -3.35
N ARG A 123 -2.05 1.87 -2.44
CA ARG A 123 -3.44 2.21 -2.10
C ARG A 123 -3.71 2.52 -0.63
N VAL A 124 -2.89 2.00 0.30
CA VAL A 124 -3.20 2.21 1.72
C VAL A 124 -2.89 3.64 2.13
N ILE A 125 -3.78 4.21 2.95
CA ILE A 125 -3.63 5.56 3.46
C ILE A 125 -2.95 5.48 4.82
N ARG A 126 -1.84 6.20 4.97
CA ARG A 126 -1.29 6.53 6.28
C ARG A 126 -2.02 7.74 6.84
N THR A 127 -2.62 7.58 8.00
CA THR A 127 -3.45 8.63 8.61
C THR A 127 -2.58 9.79 9.12
N PRO A 128 -2.93 11.06 8.81
CA PRO A 128 -2.08 12.19 9.15
C PRO A 128 -1.81 12.36 10.65
N ARG A 129 -2.79 12.03 11.51
CA ARG A 129 -2.68 12.25 12.96
C ARG A 129 -2.24 10.99 13.69
N SER A 130 -2.92 9.87 13.49
CA SER A 130 -2.60 8.63 14.20
C SER A 130 -1.43 7.85 13.60
N GLN A 131 -0.97 8.22 12.39
CA GLN A 131 0.13 7.56 11.66
C GLN A 131 -0.10 6.06 11.41
N ARG A 132 -1.35 5.62 11.57
CA ARG A 132 -1.80 4.25 11.31
C ARG A 132 -2.09 4.09 9.84
N ILE A 133 -2.08 2.85 9.37
CA ILE A 133 -2.40 2.54 7.98
C ILE A 133 -3.74 1.80 7.86
N CYS A 134 -4.50 2.14 6.83
CA CYS A 134 -5.73 1.46 6.48
C CYS A 134 -5.96 1.44 4.98
N ALA A 135 -6.70 0.43 4.52
CA ALA A 135 -7.41 0.53 3.25
C ALA A 135 -8.66 1.41 3.44
N ALA A 136 -8.88 2.32 2.50
CA ALA A 136 -9.95 3.31 2.56
C ALA A 136 -10.70 3.29 1.23
N PRO A 137 -11.70 2.38 1.08
CA PRO A 137 -12.48 2.28 -0.14
C PRO A 137 -12.99 3.66 -0.57
N PHE A 138 -12.92 3.94 -1.88
CA PHE A 138 -13.16 5.23 -2.54
C PHE A 138 -12.06 6.30 -2.37
N LEU A 139 -11.51 6.47 -1.17
CA LEU A 139 -10.47 7.50 -0.96
C LEU A 139 -9.15 7.13 -1.64
N GLU A 140 -8.83 5.84 -1.73
CA GLU A 140 -7.66 5.32 -2.44
C GLU A 140 -7.72 5.46 -3.97
N LEU A 141 -8.88 5.87 -4.52
CA LEU A 141 -9.03 6.13 -5.95
C LEU A 141 -8.57 7.55 -6.32
N ILE A 142 -8.32 8.40 -5.32
CA ILE A 142 -7.88 9.78 -5.54
C ILE A 142 -6.40 9.76 -5.95
N ASN A 143 -6.11 10.27 -7.14
CA ASN A 143 -4.79 10.23 -7.72
C ASN A 143 -3.81 11.21 -7.07
N HIS A 144 -2.52 10.92 -7.26
CA HIS A 144 -1.44 11.77 -6.81
C HIS A 144 -1.16 12.93 -7.77
N SER A 145 -0.99 14.13 -7.23
CA SER A 145 -0.22 15.19 -7.90
C SER A 145 0.34 16.17 -6.88
N ARG A 146 1.66 16.23 -6.71
CA ARG A 146 2.28 17.23 -5.81
C ARG A 146 2.12 18.65 -6.34
N ALA A 147 2.25 18.86 -7.65
CA ALA A 147 2.16 20.18 -8.26
C ALA A 147 0.72 20.73 -8.27
N ASN A 148 -0.28 19.85 -8.43
CA ASN A 148 -1.67 20.24 -8.64
C ASN A 148 -2.62 19.75 -7.53
N ALA A 149 -2.10 19.31 -6.37
CA ALA A 149 -2.93 18.85 -5.25
C ALA A 149 -3.98 19.91 -4.88
N ASN A 150 -5.25 19.53 -4.96
CA ASN A 150 -6.39 20.38 -4.65
C ASN A 150 -7.24 19.80 -3.50
N CYS A 151 -6.85 18.64 -2.98
CA CYS A 151 -7.41 17.98 -1.81
C CYS A 151 -6.32 17.53 -0.83
N SER A 152 -6.73 17.35 0.43
CA SER A 152 -5.90 16.79 1.50
C SER A 152 -6.72 15.81 2.33
N PHE A 153 -6.09 14.75 2.84
CA PHE A 153 -6.74 13.86 3.80
C PHE A 153 -6.73 14.50 5.20
N ARG A 154 -7.87 14.44 5.90
CA ARG A 154 -8.01 14.82 7.30
C ARG A 154 -8.56 13.65 8.11
N GLU A 155 -8.02 13.47 9.31
CA GLU A 155 -8.49 12.47 10.25
C GLU A 155 -9.41 13.11 11.30
N GLY A 156 -10.65 12.62 11.38
CA GLY A 156 -11.63 13.03 12.39
C GLY A 156 -11.38 12.38 13.75
N MET A 157 -11.97 12.94 14.82
CA MET A 157 -11.78 12.42 16.19
C MET A 157 -12.33 11.00 16.39
N ASN A 158 -13.28 10.58 15.55
CA ASN A 158 -13.86 9.24 15.54
C ASN A 158 -13.04 8.23 14.70
N GLY A 159 -11.85 8.61 14.22
CA GLY A 159 -11.01 7.78 13.36
C GLY A 159 -11.51 7.69 11.92
N SER A 160 -12.45 8.54 11.49
CA SER A 160 -12.78 8.69 10.07
C SER A 160 -11.67 9.42 9.31
N ILE A 161 -11.55 9.13 8.01
CA ILE A 161 -10.69 9.89 7.09
C ILE A 161 -11.60 10.54 6.06
N THR A 162 -11.34 11.81 5.77
CA THR A 162 -12.09 12.61 4.80
C THR A 162 -11.12 13.29 3.85
N ALA A 163 -11.38 13.23 2.54
CA ALA A 163 -10.73 14.10 1.58
C ALA A 163 -11.39 15.50 1.63
N VAL A 164 -10.60 16.53 1.87
CA VAL A 164 -11.06 17.92 2.01
C VAL A 164 -10.38 18.78 0.97
N ALA A 165 -11.20 19.45 0.15
CA ALA A 165 -10.71 20.42 -0.82
C ALA A 165 -9.93 21.54 -0.11
N THR A 166 -8.74 21.87 -0.63
CA THR A 166 -7.87 22.93 -0.11
C THR A 166 -8.14 24.28 -0.78
N ARG A 167 -8.92 24.26 -1.86
CA ARG A 167 -9.43 25.42 -2.58
C ARG A 167 -10.78 25.09 -3.22
N GLU A 168 -11.42 26.09 -3.82
CA GLU A 168 -12.58 25.87 -4.69
C GLU A 168 -12.20 25.01 -5.91
N LEU A 169 -13.09 24.09 -6.27
CA LEU A 169 -12.94 23.16 -7.39
C LEU A 169 -13.94 23.51 -8.48
N CYS A 170 -13.51 23.42 -9.74
CA CYS A 170 -14.38 23.60 -10.89
C CYS A 170 -15.14 22.30 -11.23
N ASP A 171 -16.27 22.44 -11.92
CA ASP A 171 -16.99 21.28 -12.47
C ASP A 171 -16.10 20.48 -13.44
N GLY A 172 -16.03 19.17 -13.22
CA GLY A 172 -15.22 18.26 -14.02
C GLY A 172 -13.71 18.30 -13.71
N GLU A 173 -13.29 19.08 -12.72
CA GLU A 173 -11.90 19.08 -12.27
C GLU A 173 -11.56 17.77 -11.52
N ASP A 174 -10.41 17.17 -11.85
CA ASP A 174 -9.91 15.99 -11.15
C ASP A 174 -9.62 16.29 -9.67
N ILE A 175 -10.00 15.37 -8.80
CA ILE A 175 -9.63 15.43 -7.38
C ILE A 175 -8.24 14.81 -7.20
N LEU A 176 -7.29 15.59 -6.71
CA LEU A 176 -5.88 15.22 -6.60
C LEU A 176 -5.34 15.49 -5.19
N VAL A 177 -4.53 14.56 -4.68
CA VAL A 177 -3.86 14.68 -3.38
C VAL A 177 -2.35 14.60 -3.52
N ASP A 178 -1.62 15.18 -2.56
CA ASP A 178 -0.22 14.80 -2.36
C ASP A 178 -0.19 13.51 -1.52
N TYR A 179 0.54 12.49 -1.98
CA TYR A 179 0.77 11.26 -1.22
C TYR A 179 1.76 11.47 -0.05
N GLY A 180 2.18 12.72 0.15
CA GLY A 180 2.92 13.18 1.29
C GLY A 180 4.40 12.87 1.18
N ASP A 181 5.07 13.05 2.29
CA ASP A 181 6.49 12.82 2.41
C ASP A 181 6.80 11.35 2.77
N ASP A 182 8.05 10.96 2.63
CA ASP A 182 8.56 9.65 2.99
C ASP A 182 8.73 9.51 4.52
N LYS A 183 9.24 8.34 4.97
CA LYS A 183 9.46 8.08 6.41
C LYS A 183 10.42 9.08 7.07
N ALA A 184 11.26 9.78 6.30
CA ALA A 184 12.21 10.78 6.76
C ALA A 184 11.64 12.22 6.67
N GLY A 185 10.39 12.38 6.23
CA GLY A 185 9.74 13.69 6.10
C GLY A 185 10.19 14.46 4.86
N PHE A 186 10.81 13.80 3.88
CA PHE A 186 11.13 14.40 2.59
C PHE A 186 10.05 14.11 1.56
N ALA A 187 9.86 15.02 0.61
CA ALA A 187 9.03 14.77 -0.55
C ALA A 187 9.34 13.39 -1.16
N LYS A 188 8.30 12.60 -1.44
CA LYS A 188 8.51 11.32 -2.12
C LYS A 188 9.25 11.57 -3.43
N SER A 189 10.45 11.02 -3.52
CA SER A 189 11.27 11.12 -4.71
C SER A 189 10.65 10.32 -5.87
N PRO A 190 11.00 10.59 -7.12
CA PRO A 190 10.54 9.79 -8.26
C PRO A 190 10.77 8.28 -8.06
N GLU A 191 11.87 7.88 -7.42
CA GLU A 191 12.19 6.49 -7.12
C GLU A 191 11.21 5.87 -6.11
N ILE A 192 10.70 6.65 -5.16
CA ILE A 192 9.67 6.21 -4.20
C ILE A 192 8.32 6.05 -4.90
N LEU A 193 7.97 7.00 -5.76
CA LEU A 193 6.73 6.94 -6.53
C LEU A 193 6.77 5.78 -7.54
N PHE A 194 7.91 5.55 -8.18
CA PHE A 194 8.15 4.42 -9.06
C PHE A 194 8.03 3.10 -8.31
N ALA A 195 8.83 2.91 -7.26
CA ALA A 195 8.89 1.63 -6.56
C ALA A 195 7.63 1.31 -5.74
N GLY A 196 6.93 2.32 -5.20
CA GLY A 196 5.78 2.13 -4.32
C GLY A 196 4.41 2.28 -5.01
N TYR A 197 4.34 3.02 -6.12
CA TYR A 197 3.09 3.37 -6.78
C TYR A 197 3.08 3.06 -8.28
N GLY A 198 4.22 2.68 -8.87
CA GLY A 198 4.33 2.45 -10.32
C GLY A 198 4.18 3.72 -11.15
N ILE A 199 4.52 4.89 -10.59
CA ILE A 199 4.46 6.19 -11.28
C ILE A 199 5.86 6.55 -11.78
N TYR A 200 6.03 6.80 -13.07
CA TYR A 200 7.30 7.11 -13.75
C TYR A 200 7.14 8.15 -14.84
#